data_AF-A0A8T4HW03-F1
#
_entry.id   AF-A0A8T4HW03-F1
#
_cell.length_a   1.000
_cell.length_b   1.000
_cell.length_c   1.000
_cell.angle_alpha   90.00
_cell.angle_beta   90.00
_cell.angle_gamma   90.00
#
_symmetry.space_group_name_H-M   'P 1'
#
loop_
_entity.id
_entity.type
_entity.pdbx_description
1 polymer ?
#
loop_
_entity_poly.entity_id
_entity_poly.type
_entity_poly.pdbx_seq_one_letter_code
_entity_poly.pdbx_strand_id
1 'polypeptide(L)'
;AANAFCDALAVHRRSLGLPGVSVGWGLWAEASGMSGGLGETDLARMERTGFKPLTTEHGLALFDAAIAHGGSGLLAAAIDPRAAVGTGPGDAPVAALLRTLAGRPTGTPSGAPVRRTAASGQASADLADRLAALPPDEQGRALLELVRTHAASVLGHADVSAVQGDVPFKELGFDSLTVVELRNRLAAATGLRLPASLAFDYPEAGALAEHLRRRLVTDGDPAQKAAAGAVDPLLHELGRIESGLTALDLDDEARGRLARRLTSLLSAVNGGNAETETGASTGTAFDGVESATDDEIFELIDREL
;
A
#
# COMPACT_ATOMS: atom_id res chain seq x y z
N ALA A 1 -10.30 1.93 16.17
CA ALA A 1 -10.24 2.22 17.62
C ALA A 1 -11.60 2.05 18.30
N ALA A 2 -12.65 2.76 17.86
CA ALA A 2 -13.99 2.68 18.47
C ALA A 2 -14.56 1.24 18.52
N ASN A 3 -14.57 0.51 17.40
CA ASN A 3 -15.10 -0.86 17.36
C ASN A 3 -14.30 -1.81 18.27
N ALA A 4 -12.97 -1.70 18.27
CA ALA A 4 -12.11 -2.50 19.13
C ALA A 4 -12.37 -2.27 20.64
N PHE A 5 -12.75 -1.04 21.01
CA PHE A 5 -13.18 -0.74 22.37
C PHE A 5 -14.50 -1.46 22.72
N CYS A 6 -15.50 -1.45 21.83
CA CYS A 6 -16.75 -2.17 22.03
C CYS A 6 -16.54 -3.67 22.20
N ASP A 7 -15.66 -4.26 21.39
CA ASP A 7 -15.28 -5.68 21.49
C ASP A 7 -14.63 -5.99 22.85
N ALA A 8 -13.65 -5.18 23.26
CA ALA A 8 -12.98 -5.32 24.54
C ALA A 8 -13.94 -5.14 25.72
N LEU A 9 -14.89 -4.20 25.63
CA LEU A 9 -15.89 -3.95 26.66
C LEU A 9 -16.84 -5.15 26.83
N ALA A 10 -17.30 -5.75 25.72
CA ALA A 10 -18.17 -6.92 25.77
C ALA A 10 -17.46 -8.12 26.44
N VAL A 11 -16.18 -8.33 26.12
CA VAL A 11 -15.35 -9.35 26.77
C VAL A 11 -15.17 -9.05 28.26
N HIS A 12 -14.86 -7.80 28.62
CA HIS A 12 -14.67 -7.38 30.00
C HIS A 12 -15.94 -7.57 30.87
N ARG A 13 -17.11 -7.20 30.35
CA ARG A 13 -18.39 -7.42 31.06
C ARG A 13 -18.62 -8.89 31.34
N ARG A 14 -18.32 -9.76 30.36
CA ARG A 14 -18.46 -11.20 30.50
C ARG A 14 -17.49 -11.79 31.52
N SER A 15 -16.26 -11.30 31.61
CA SER A 15 -15.32 -11.74 32.65
C SER A 15 -15.76 -11.37 34.07
N LEU A 16 -16.65 -10.38 34.21
CA LEU A 16 -17.30 -10.00 35.46
C LEU A 16 -18.65 -10.72 35.70
N GLY A 17 -19.02 -11.69 34.85
CA GLY A 17 -20.31 -12.39 34.93
C GLY A 17 -21.51 -11.55 34.46
N LEU A 18 -21.28 -10.38 33.86
CA LEU A 18 -22.32 -9.52 33.33
C LEU A 18 -22.62 -9.84 31.86
N PRO A 19 -23.87 -9.63 31.39
CA PRO A 19 -24.21 -9.81 29.99
C PRO A 19 -23.50 -8.75 29.11
N GLY A 20 -22.97 -9.20 27.98
CA GLY A 20 -22.33 -8.36 26.97
C GLY A 20 -22.14 -9.13 25.67
N VAL A 21 -22.51 -8.51 24.56
CA VAL A 21 -22.27 -8.99 23.20
C VAL A 21 -21.81 -7.82 22.34
N SER A 22 -20.73 -8.01 21.61
CA SER A 22 -20.29 -7.13 20.53
C SER A 22 -20.49 -7.86 19.20
N VAL A 23 -21.11 -7.19 18.23
CA VAL A 23 -21.34 -7.72 16.90
C VAL A 23 -20.62 -6.83 15.90
N GLY A 24 -19.60 -7.39 15.24
CA GLY A 24 -19.00 -6.79 14.07
C GLY A 24 -19.90 -7.03 12.87
N TRP A 25 -20.41 -5.95 12.28
CA TRP A 25 -21.32 -6.03 11.14
C TRP A 25 -20.56 -5.96 9.82
N GLY A 26 -20.92 -6.85 8.89
CA GLY A 26 -20.63 -6.69 7.47
C GLY A 26 -21.45 -5.55 6.87
N LEU A 27 -21.26 -5.28 5.58
CA LEU A 27 -21.97 -4.22 4.88
C LEU A 27 -23.48 -4.46 4.87
N TRP A 28 -24.29 -3.42 5.06
CA TRP A 28 -25.74 -3.46 4.92
C TRP A 28 -26.14 -3.01 3.52
N ALA A 29 -27.09 -3.73 2.91
CA ALA A 29 -27.55 -3.53 1.55
C ALA A 29 -28.31 -2.21 1.39
N GLU A 30 -29.11 -1.84 2.39
CA GLU A 30 -29.82 -0.58 2.39
C GLU A 30 -28.84 0.56 2.71
N ALA A 31 -28.65 1.44 1.72
CA ALA A 31 -27.84 2.64 1.84
C ALA A 31 -28.42 3.56 2.93
N SER A 32 -27.80 3.58 4.11
CA SER A 32 -28.14 4.50 5.18
C SER A 32 -26.92 4.81 6.04
N GLY A 33 -26.79 6.09 6.44
CA GLY A 33 -25.67 6.56 7.26
C GLY A 33 -24.30 6.31 6.63
N MET A 34 -23.58 5.30 7.13
CA MET A 34 -22.20 4.97 6.73
C MET A 34 -22.07 4.28 5.36
N SER A 35 -23.10 3.61 4.85
CA SER A 35 -23.09 2.96 3.52
C SER A 35 -23.64 3.86 2.41
N GLY A 36 -24.13 5.06 2.75
CA GLY A 36 -24.82 5.97 1.81
C GLY A 36 -23.94 6.57 0.71
N GLY A 37 -22.61 6.50 0.85
CA GLY A 37 -21.66 6.97 -0.16
C GLY A 37 -21.15 5.90 -1.13
N LEU A 38 -21.55 4.64 -0.95
CA LEU A 38 -21.10 3.54 -1.81
C LEU A 38 -21.95 3.48 -3.07
N GLY A 39 -21.31 3.61 -4.23
CA GLY A 39 -21.97 3.46 -5.53
C GLY A 39 -22.19 1.99 -5.90
N GLU A 40 -22.97 1.75 -6.96
CA GLU A 40 -23.18 0.38 -7.51
C GLU A 40 -21.85 -0.32 -7.82
N THR A 41 -20.84 0.43 -8.27
CA THR A 41 -19.51 -0.07 -8.58
C THR A 41 -18.75 -0.56 -7.34
N ASP A 42 -18.94 0.09 -6.19
CA ASP A 42 -18.28 -0.31 -4.94
C ASP A 42 -18.93 -1.57 -4.36
N LEU A 43 -20.25 -1.68 -4.49
CA LEU A 43 -21.00 -2.88 -4.12
C LEU A 43 -20.58 -4.08 -4.99
N ALA A 44 -20.54 -3.91 -6.32
CA ALA A 44 -20.12 -4.96 -7.25
C ALA A 44 -18.66 -5.42 -7.02
N ARG A 45 -17.78 -4.49 -6.64
CA ARG A 45 -16.39 -4.78 -6.27
C ARG A 45 -16.31 -5.63 -5.00
N MET A 46 -17.06 -5.27 -3.97
CA MET A 46 -17.09 -6.00 -2.70
C MET A 46 -17.67 -7.40 -2.87
N GLU A 47 -18.73 -7.57 -3.67
CA GLU A 47 -19.28 -8.90 -3.98
C GLU A 47 -18.24 -9.82 -4.63
N ARG A 48 -17.38 -9.28 -5.50
CA ARG A 48 -16.25 -10.00 -6.11
C ARG A 48 -15.23 -10.52 -5.09
N THR A 49 -15.12 -9.89 -3.92
CA THR A 49 -14.26 -10.35 -2.82
C THR A 49 -14.94 -11.38 -1.93
N GLY A 50 -16.14 -11.83 -2.28
CA GLY A 50 -16.92 -12.83 -1.55
C GLY A 50 -17.68 -12.30 -0.34
N PHE A 51 -17.67 -10.99 -0.09
CA PHE A 51 -18.49 -10.35 0.94
C PHE A 51 -19.75 -9.76 0.30
N LYS A 52 -20.92 -10.22 0.74
CA LYS A 52 -22.20 -9.77 0.22
C LYS A 52 -22.85 -8.77 1.18
N PRO A 53 -23.56 -7.75 0.67
CA PRO A 53 -24.38 -6.89 1.51
C PRO A 53 -25.47 -7.69 2.24
N LEU A 54 -25.68 -7.39 3.51
CA LEU A 54 -26.76 -7.92 4.34
C LEU A 54 -28.02 -7.12 4.11
N THR A 55 -29.12 -7.77 3.72
CA THR A 55 -30.43 -7.11 3.78
C THR A 55 -30.80 -6.83 5.22
N THR A 56 -31.62 -5.81 5.46
CA THR A 56 -32.09 -5.46 6.81
C THR A 56 -32.75 -6.65 7.52
N GLU A 57 -33.55 -7.44 6.79
CA GLU A 57 -34.17 -8.66 7.32
C GLU A 57 -33.12 -9.68 7.80
N HIS A 58 -32.08 -9.92 7.00
CA HIS A 58 -31.02 -10.86 7.36
C HIS A 58 -30.15 -10.32 8.51
N GLY A 59 -29.85 -9.01 8.50
CA GLY A 59 -29.13 -8.34 9.58
C GLY A 59 -29.84 -8.48 10.92
N LEU A 60 -31.15 -8.24 10.97
CA LEU A 60 -31.96 -8.40 12.18
C LEU A 60 -32.04 -9.87 12.64
N ALA A 61 -32.18 -10.81 11.71
CA ALA A 61 -32.13 -12.24 12.06
C ALA A 61 -30.78 -12.65 12.69
N LEU A 62 -29.66 -12.09 12.20
CA LEU A 62 -28.33 -12.31 12.77
C LEU A 62 -28.17 -11.64 14.14
N PHE A 63 -28.84 -10.51 14.38
CA PHE A 63 -28.85 -9.87 15.69
C PHE A 63 -29.53 -10.77 16.74
N ASP A 64 -30.70 -11.31 16.42
CA ASP A 64 -31.42 -12.23 17.30
C ASP A 64 -30.58 -13.50 17.56
N ALA A 65 -29.96 -14.04 16.51
CA ALA A 65 -29.05 -15.18 16.62
C ALA A 65 -27.82 -14.88 17.50
N ALA A 66 -27.26 -13.67 17.40
CA ALA A 66 -26.11 -13.25 18.20
C ALA A 66 -26.45 -13.16 19.69
N ILE A 67 -27.63 -12.67 20.02
CA ILE A 67 -28.15 -12.64 21.41
C ILE A 67 -28.33 -14.07 21.92
N ALA A 68 -28.94 -14.95 21.12
CA ALA A 68 -29.22 -16.34 21.51
C ALA A 68 -27.95 -17.21 21.65
N HIS A 69 -26.92 -16.95 20.83
CA HIS A 69 -25.66 -17.72 20.84
C HIS A 69 -24.92 -17.58 22.18
N GLY A 70 -25.04 -16.44 22.87
CA GLY A 70 -24.38 -16.22 24.15
C GLY A 70 -22.85 -16.05 24.07
N GLY A 71 -22.31 -15.76 22.87
CA GLY A 71 -20.91 -15.32 22.70
C GLY A 71 -20.70 -13.86 23.11
N SER A 72 -19.44 -13.41 23.17
CA SER A 72 -19.09 -12.01 23.51
C SER A 72 -18.59 -11.19 22.32
N GLY A 73 -18.00 -11.84 21.30
CA GLY A 73 -17.53 -11.20 20.08
C GLY A 73 -17.93 -12.04 18.88
N LEU A 74 -18.86 -11.53 18.08
CA LEU A 74 -19.43 -12.23 16.94
C LEU A 74 -19.28 -11.37 15.69
N LEU A 75 -19.10 -12.02 14.54
CA LEU A 75 -19.09 -11.36 13.23
C LEU A 75 -20.38 -11.75 12.50
N ALA A 76 -21.20 -10.77 12.15
CA ALA A 76 -22.39 -10.93 11.34
C ALA A 76 -22.08 -10.45 9.92
N ALA A 77 -21.72 -11.37 9.03
CA ALA A 77 -21.39 -11.07 7.64
C ALA A 77 -21.88 -12.18 6.71
N ALA A 78 -22.41 -11.81 5.54
CA ALA A 78 -22.70 -12.75 4.47
C ALA A 78 -21.43 -12.98 3.66
N ILE A 79 -20.81 -14.14 3.84
CA ILE A 79 -19.56 -14.51 3.18
C ILE A 79 -19.82 -15.69 2.25
N ASP A 80 -19.41 -15.55 0.99
CA ASP A 80 -19.17 -16.67 0.08
C ASP A 80 -17.71 -17.12 0.25
N PRO A 81 -17.46 -18.25 0.95
CA PRO A 81 -16.10 -18.65 1.29
C PRO A 81 -15.29 -19.03 0.05
N ARG A 82 -15.93 -19.42 -1.06
CA ARG A 82 -15.21 -19.79 -2.28
C ARG A 82 -14.73 -18.56 -3.03
N ALA A 83 -15.55 -17.52 -3.07
CA ALA A 83 -15.16 -16.23 -3.65
C ALA A 83 -14.13 -15.49 -2.78
N ALA A 84 -14.25 -15.56 -1.44
CA ALA A 84 -13.34 -14.90 -0.51
C ALA A 84 -11.91 -15.49 -0.45
N VAL A 85 -11.72 -16.68 -1.01
CA VAL A 85 -10.45 -17.44 -0.99
C VAL A 85 -9.70 -17.31 -2.32
N GLY A 86 -10.18 -16.55 -3.31
CA GLY A 86 -9.39 -16.16 -4.49
C GLY A 86 -8.59 -17.30 -5.10
N THR A 87 -9.24 -18.25 -5.78
CA THR A 87 -8.56 -19.40 -6.40
C THR A 87 -8.00 -19.09 -7.79
N GLY A 88 -7.92 -17.82 -8.19
CA GLY A 88 -7.40 -17.40 -9.48
C GLY A 88 -5.86 -17.46 -9.54
N PRO A 89 -5.27 -17.79 -10.69
CA PRO A 89 -3.83 -17.66 -10.88
C PRO A 89 -3.44 -16.17 -10.78
N GLY A 90 -2.75 -15.79 -9.70
CA GLY A 90 -2.28 -14.42 -9.45
C GLY A 90 -2.84 -13.73 -8.20
N ASP A 91 -3.77 -14.35 -7.48
CA ASP A 91 -4.30 -13.78 -6.23
C ASP A 91 -3.29 -13.88 -5.08
N ALA A 92 -3.21 -12.81 -4.29
CA ALA A 92 -2.38 -12.73 -3.08
C ALA A 92 -2.76 -13.84 -2.08
N PRO A 93 -1.81 -14.31 -1.24
CA PRO A 93 -2.08 -15.41 -0.32
C PRO A 93 -3.23 -15.05 0.63
N VAL A 94 -4.33 -15.81 0.52
CA VAL A 94 -5.54 -15.72 1.34
C VAL A 94 -5.19 -15.60 2.81
N ALA A 95 -5.75 -14.61 3.51
CA ALA A 95 -5.55 -14.41 4.93
C ALA A 95 -5.84 -15.71 5.72
N ALA A 96 -5.01 -16.01 6.72
CA ALA A 96 -5.06 -17.30 7.43
C ALA A 96 -6.43 -17.62 8.03
N LEU A 97 -7.17 -16.58 8.45
CA LEU A 97 -8.51 -16.67 9.03
C LEU A 97 -9.59 -17.08 8.02
N LEU A 98 -9.40 -16.78 6.73
CA LEU A 98 -10.37 -17.13 5.68
C LEU A 98 -10.17 -18.57 5.17
N ARG A 99 -8.96 -19.12 5.31
CA ARG A 99 -8.67 -20.51 4.92
C ARG A 99 -9.45 -21.55 5.74
N THR A 100 -9.75 -21.25 7.00
CA THR A 100 -10.58 -22.11 7.86
C THR A 100 -12.05 -22.10 7.45
N LEU A 101 -12.54 -21.01 6.84
CA LEU A 101 -13.91 -20.89 6.33
C LEU A 101 -14.10 -21.58 4.97
N ALA A 102 -13.03 -21.74 4.18
CA ALA A 102 -13.04 -22.41 2.88
C ALA A 102 -13.35 -23.92 2.94
N GLY A 103 -13.38 -24.50 4.14
CA GLY A 103 -13.39 -25.94 4.36
C GLY A 103 -12.00 -26.55 4.16
N ARG A 104 -11.61 -27.47 5.04
CA ARG A 104 -10.45 -28.33 4.79
C ARG A 104 -10.72 -29.14 3.51
N PRO A 105 -9.82 -29.18 2.51
CA PRO A 105 -9.98 -30.15 1.45
C PRO A 105 -9.95 -31.54 2.09
N THR A 106 -11.06 -32.26 1.99
CA THR A 106 -11.17 -33.67 2.34
C THR A 106 -10.40 -34.47 1.30
N GLY A 107 -9.08 -34.45 1.42
CA GLY A 107 -8.13 -35.24 0.65
C GLY A 107 -6.96 -35.55 1.57
N THR A 108 -6.68 -36.84 1.74
CA THR A 108 -5.62 -37.47 2.54
C THR A 108 -4.35 -36.64 2.81
N PRO A 109 -3.75 -36.72 4.01
CA PRO A 109 -2.48 -36.06 4.30
C PRO A 109 -1.35 -36.83 3.64
N SER A 110 -1.02 -36.51 2.39
CA SER A 110 0.29 -36.82 1.85
C SER A 110 1.20 -35.63 2.10
N GLY A 111 2.11 -35.81 3.05
CA GLY A 111 3.16 -34.84 3.36
C GLY A 111 4.07 -34.66 2.16
N ALA A 112 3.85 -33.57 1.42
CA ALA A 112 4.84 -33.00 0.53
C ALA A 112 4.99 -31.53 0.92
N PRO A 113 6.21 -31.04 1.22
CA PRO A 113 6.42 -29.62 1.42
C PRO A 113 6.11 -28.93 0.09
N VAL A 114 4.98 -28.21 0.04
CA VAL A 114 4.68 -27.33 -1.09
C VAL A 114 5.78 -26.27 -1.09
N ARG A 115 6.71 -26.46 -2.02
CA ARG A 115 7.84 -25.59 -2.30
C ARG A 115 7.27 -24.25 -2.76
N ARG A 116 7.04 -23.34 -1.82
CA ARG A 116 6.85 -21.91 -2.12
C ARG A 116 8.16 -21.40 -2.69
N THR A 117 8.25 -21.29 -4.01
CA THR A 117 9.13 -20.39 -4.80
C THR A 117 9.25 -20.93 -6.22
N ALA A 118 8.58 -20.30 -7.20
CA ALA A 118 8.98 -20.27 -8.62
C ALA A 118 7.98 -19.49 -9.50
N ALA A 119 6.67 -19.59 -9.24
CA ALA A 119 5.65 -19.10 -10.18
C ALA A 119 5.66 -17.57 -10.39
N SER A 120 5.85 -16.78 -9.32
CA SER A 120 5.93 -15.32 -9.42
C SER A 120 7.23 -14.82 -10.05
N GLY A 121 8.33 -15.57 -9.89
CA GLY A 121 9.62 -15.25 -10.53
C GLY A 121 9.63 -15.57 -12.02
N GLN A 122 8.91 -16.62 -12.44
CA GLN A 122 8.78 -17.01 -13.84
C GLN A 122 7.88 -16.05 -14.64
N ALA A 123 6.77 -15.59 -14.07
CA ALA A 123 5.92 -14.58 -14.72
C ALA A 123 6.62 -13.21 -14.85
N SER A 124 7.42 -12.83 -13.85
CA SER A 124 8.24 -11.62 -13.86
C SER A 124 9.35 -11.66 -14.91
N ALA A 125 10.06 -12.79 -15.00
CA ALA A 125 11.10 -12.99 -16.01
C ALA A 125 10.51 -12.97 -17.44
N ASP A 126 9.37 -13.61 -17.68
CA ASP A 126 8.67 -13.59 -18.97
C ASP A 126 8.21 -12.17 -19.35
N LEU A 127 7.72 -11.37 -18.39
CA LEU A 127 7.36 -9.98 -18.65
C LEU A 127 8.59 -9.10 -18.94
N ALA A 128 9.67 -9.24 -18.17
CA ALA A 128 10.89 -8.49 -18.37
C ALA A 128 11.55 -8.81 -19.72
N ASP A 129 11.59 -10.09 -20.10
CA ASP A 129 12.14 -10.54 -21.39
C ASP A 129 11.32 -10.02 -22.58
N ARG A 130 9.98 -10.05 -22.47
CA ARG A 130 9.09 -9.46 -23.49
C ARG A 130 9.25 -7.96 -23.62
N LEU A 131 9.40 -7.24 -22.51
CA LEU A 131 9.64 -5.80 -22.50
C LEU A 131 11.01 -5.47 -23.09
N ALA A 132 12.06 -6.22 -22.76
CA ALA A 132 13.40 -6.01 -23.31
C ALA A 132 13.47 -6.22 -24.84
N ALA A 133 12.59 -7.05 -25.40
CA ALA A 133 12.48 -7.28 -26.84
C ALA A 133 11.74 -6.17 -27.60
N LEU A 134 11.02 -5.27 -26.90
CA LEU A 134 10.26 -4.16 -27.48
C LEU A 134 11.15 -2.90 -27.61
N PRO A 135 10.92 -2.04 -28.61
CA PRO A 135 11.50 -0.71 -28.67
C PRO A 135 11.13 0.13 -27.43
N PRO A 136 11.99 1.09 -26.98
CA PRO A 136 11.75 1.88 -25.76
C PRO A 136 10.39 2.59 -25.71
N ASP A 137 9.88 3.06 -26.86
CA ASP A 137 8.59 3.73 -26.97
C ASP A 137 7.41 2.75 -26.83
N GLU A 138 7.58 1.50 -27.29
CA GLU A 138 6.58 0.45 -27.17
C GLU A 138 6.56 -0.18 -25.77
N GLN A 139 7.71 -0.23 -25.09
CA GLN A 139 7.81 -0.62 -23.68
C GLN A 139 6.96 0.30 -22.79
N GLY A 140 7.06 1.62 -23.02
CA GLY A 140 6.28 2.62 -22.27
C GLY A 140 4.77 2.43 -22.47
N ARG A 141 4.34 2.20 -23.71
CA ARG A 141 2.92 1.95 -24.03
C ARG A 141 2.41 0.66 -23.38
N ALA A 142 3.17 -0.43 -23.48
CA ALA A 142 2.79 -1.72 -22.92
C ALA A 142 2.66 -1.66 -21.38
N LEU A 143 3.59 -0.97 -20.71
CA LEU A 143 3.52 -0.78 -19.26
C LEU A 143 2.39 0.16 -18.83
N LEU A 144 2.12 1.21 -19.61
CA LEU A 144 0.96 2.07 -19.37
C LEU A 144 -0.35 1.30 -19.50
N GLU A 145 -0.48 0.47 -20.53
CA GLU A 145 -1.64 -0.40 -20.72
C GLU A 145 -1.79 -1.42 -19.58
N LEU A 146 -0.69 -2.00 -19.10
CA LEU A 146 -0.69 -2.89 -17.93
C LEU A 146 -1.22 -2.17 -16.68
N VAL A 147 -0.71 -0.97 -16.38
CA VAL A 147 -1.15 -0.17 -15.23
C VAL A 147 -2.63 0.21 -15.37
N ARG A 148 -3.06 0.70 -16.54
CA ARG A 148 -4.47 1.06 -16.79
C ARG A 148 -5.41 -0.14 -16.67
N THR A 149 -4.99 -1.31 -17.15
CA THR A 149 -5.79 -2.55 -17.05
C THR A 149 -6.01 -2.95 -15.60
N HIS A 150 -4.94 -2.95 -14.79
CA HIS A 150 -5.06 -3.26 -13.37
C HIS A 150 -5.84 -2.18 -12.62
N ALA A 151 -5.66 -0.90 -12.95
CA ALA A 151 -6.39 0.20 -12.34
C ALA A 151 -7.90 0.13 -12.67
N ALA A 152 -8.27 -0.08 -13.92
CA ALA A 152 -9.67 -0.25 -14.34
C ALA A 152 -10.31 -1.47 -13.65
N SER A 153 -9.58 -2.58 -13.56
CA SER A 153 -10.02 -3.78 -12.86
C SER A 153 -10.19 -3.55 -11.35
N VAL A 154 -9.34 -2.73 -10.72
CA VAL A 154 -9.52 -2.33 -9.32
C VAL A 154 -10.79 -1.52 -9.19
N LEU A 155 -10.95 -0.47 -10.01
CA LEU A 155 -12.10 0.43 -10.00
C LEU A 155 -13.43 -0.18 -10.49
N GLY A 156 -13.43 -1.42 -10.99
CA GLY A 156 -14.63 -2.08 -11.50
C GLY A 156 -15.09 -1.56 -12.88
N HIS A 157 -14.22 -0.84 -13.59
CA HIS A 157 -14.50 -0.39 -14.95
C HIS A 157 -14.27 -1.54 -15.95
N ALA A 158 -15.24 -1.77 -16.83
CA ALA A 158 -15.11 -2.72 -17.93
C ALA A 158 -14.22 -2.18 -19.06
N ASP A 159 -14.09 -0.86 -19.16
CA ASP A 159 -13.26 -0.19 -20.17
C ASP A 159 -11.97 0.36 -19.55
N VAL A 160 -10.83 -0.04 -20.11
CA VAL A 160 -9.48 0.41 -19.74
C VAL A 160 -9.26 1.88 -20.12
N SER A 161 -9.99 2.38 -21.12
CA SER A 161 -9.91 3.77 -21.57
C SER A 161 -10.41 4.76 -20.52
N ALA A 162 -11.26 4.31 -19.58
CA ALA A 162 -11.80 5.12 -18.49
C ALA A 162 -10.71 5.64 -17.53
N VAL A 163 -9.59 4.92 -17.40
CA VAL A 163 -8.44 5.36 -16.60
C VAL A 163 -7.52 6.18 -17.49
N GLN A 164 -7.49 7.50 -17.35
CA GLN A 164 -6.57 8.36 -18.11
C GLN A 164 -5.14 8.26 -17.56
N GLY A 165 -4.15 8.46 -18.43
CA GLY A 165 -2.73 8.28 -18.09
C GLY A 165 -2.15 9.41 -17.22
N ASP A 166 -2.73 10.59 -17.35
CA ASP A 166 -2.34 11.91 -16.85
C ASP A 166 -3.28 12.44 -15.76
N VAL A 167 -4.32 11.68 -15.41
CA VAL A 167 -5.23 12.04 -14.32
C VAL A 167 -4.79 11.35 -13.03
N PRO A 168 -4.69 12.08 -11.90
CA PRO A 168 -4.36 11.49 -10.62
C PRO A 168 -5.36 10.40 -10.21
N PHE A 169 -4.85 9.29 -9.67
CA PHE A 169 -5.67 8.17 -9.19
C PHE A 169 -6.76 8.61 -8.20
N LYS A 170 -6.48 9.61 -7.36
CA LYS A 170 -7.44 10.17 -6.39
C LYS A 170 -8.67 10.77 -7.08
N GLU A 171 -8.49 11.43 -8.21
CA GLU A 171 -9.59 12.02 -9.00
C GLU A 171 -10.39 10.95 -9.76
N LEU A 172 -9.76 9.81 -10.04
CA LEU A 172 -10.39 8.63 -10.63
C LEU A 172 -11.12 7.75 -9.59
N GLY A 173 -11.16 8.16 -8.31
CA GLY A 173 -11.87 7.44 -7.26
C GLY A 173 -11.03 6.39 -6.52
N PHE A 174 -9.69 6.47 -6.58
CA PHE A 174 -8.84 5.69 -5.68
C PHE A 174 -8.85 6.26 -4.24
N ASP A 175 -8.86 5.33 -3.30
CA ASP A 175 -8.82 5.51 -1.86
C ASP A 175 -7.68 4.67 -1.23
N SER A 176 -7.56 4.72 0.10
CA SER A 176 -6.49 4.02 0.83
C SER A 176 -6.50 2.49 0.66
N LEU A 177 -7.65 1.87 0.37
CA LEU A 177 -7.76 0.40 0.22
C LEU A 177 -7.45 -0.04 -1.22
N THR A 178 -7.99 0.69 -2.19
CA THR A 178 -7.83 0.43 -3.64
C THR A 178 -6.40 0.68 -4.12
N VAL A 179 -5.68 1.61 -3.50
CA VAL A 179 -4.23 1.80 -3.71
C VAL A 179 -3.44 0.55 -3.33
N VAL A 180 -3.77 -0.07 -2.19
CA VAL A 180 -3.09 -1.30 -1.73
C VAL A 180 -3.41 -2.48 -2.64
N GLU A 181 -4.64 -2.58 -3.13
CA GLU A 181 -5.05 -3.59 -4.09
C GLU A 181 -4.31 -3.46 -5.43
N LEU A 182 -4.25 -2.24 -5.99
CA LEU A 182 -3.49 -1.95 -7.21
C LEU A 182 -2.02 -2.32 -7.05
N ARG A 183 -1.41 -1.93 -5.92
CA ARG A 183 -0.02 -2.29 -5.60
C ARG A 183 0.21 -3.79 -5.59
N ASN A 184 -0.69 -4.56 -4.96
CA ASN A 184 -0.56 -6.01 -4.88
C ASN A 184 -0.69 -6.68 -6.24
N ARG A 185 -1.63 -6.22 -7.08
CA ARG A 185 -1.80 -6.71 -8.45
C ARG A 185 -0.59 -6.42 -9.32
N LEU A 186 -0.07 -5.19 -9.27
CA LEU A 186 1.14 -4.81 -10.00
C LEU A 186 2.37 -5.57 -9.52
N ALA A 187 2.53 -5.76 -8.21
CA ALA A 187 3.62 -6.56 -7.65
C ALA A 187 3.55 -8.03 -8.10
N ALA A 188 2.35 -8.60 -8.21
CA ALA A 188 2.17 -9.96 -8.71
C ALA A 188 2.48 -10.07 -10.22
N ALA A 189 2.03 -9.10 -11.02
CA ALA A 189 2.24 -9.08 -12.47
C ALA A 189 3.69 -8.80 -12.86
N THR A 190 4.37 -7.91 -12.13
CA THR A 190 5.74 -7.49 -12.44
C THR A 190 6.80 -8.28 -11.68
N GLY A 191 6.41 -8.99 -10.61
CA GLY A 191 7.34 -9.63 -9.66
C GLY A 191 8.15 -8.66 -8.79
N LEU A 192 7.92 -7.36 -8.92
CA LEU A 192 8.62 -6.34 -8.13
C LEU A 192 8.09 -6.26 -6.70
N ARG A 193 8.97 -5.93 -5.77
CA ARG A 193 8.56 -5.47 -4.43
C ARG A 193 8.24 -3.99 -4.49
N LEU A 194 6.94 -3.68 -4.50
CA LEU A 194 6.44 -2.31 -4.58
C LEU A 194 6.07 -1.78 -3.18
N PRO A 195 6.51 -0.57 -2.79
CA PRO A 195 6.19 0.02 -1.50
C PRO A 195 4.70 0.36 -1.37
N ALA A 196 4.21 0.49 -0.13
CA ALA A 196 2.81 0.87 0.12
C ALA A 196 2.50 2.32 -0.28
N SER A 197 3.51 3.19 -0.34
CA SER A 197 3.42 4.58 -0.78
C SER A 197 3.34 4.77 -2.29
N LEU A 198 3.41 3.70 -3.08
CA LEU A 198 3.60 3.78 -4.53
C LEU A 198 2.62 4.70 -5.27
N ALA A 199 1.33 4.67 -4.94
CA ALA A 199 0.34 5.54 -5.58
C ALA A 199 0.32 6.98 -5.05
N PHE A 200 1.03 7.26 -3.96
CA PHE A 200 1.30 8.62 -3.48
C PHE A 200 2.57 9.18 -4.13
N ASP A 201 3.61 8.35 -4.27
CA ASP A 201 4.86 8.72 -4.92
C ASP A 201 4.69 8.87 -6.45
N TYR A 202 3.75 8.12 -7.03
CA TYR A 202 3.38 8.13 -8.44
C TYR A 202 1.86 8.22 -8.57
N PRO A 203 1.29 9.44 -8.45
CA PRO A 203 -0.15 9.64 -8.40
C PRO A 203 -0.85 9.39 -9.74
N GLU A 204 -0.13 9.28 -10.84
CA GLU A 204 -0.66 9.11 -12.20
C GLU A 204 -0.20 7.77 -12.81
N ALA A 205 -1.05 7.18 -13.65
CA ALA A 205 -0.76 5.90 -14.30
C ALA A 205 0.48 5.97 -15.22
N GLY A 206 0.71 7.10 -15.90
CA GLY A 206 1.91 7.36 -16.70
C GLY A 206 3.19 7.36 -15.88
N ALA A 207 3.21 8.13 -14.78
CA ALA A 207 4.35 8.20 -13.87
C ALA A 207 4.67 6.84 -13.24
N LEU A 208 3.63 6.07 -12.88
CA LEU A 208 3.77 4.73 -12.36
C LEU A 208 4.33 3.75 -13.41
N ALA A 209 3.85 3.81 -14.65
CA ALA A 209 4.36 2.99 -15.75
C ALA A 209 5.85 3.26 -16.04
N GLU A 210 6.27 4.52 -16.00
CA GLU A 210 7.68 4.89 -16.16
C GLU A 210 8.55 4.39 -15.00
N HIS A 211 8.05 4.45 -13.76
CA HIS A 211 8.74 3.86 -12.62
C HIS A 211 8.93 2.36 -12.80
N LEU A 212 7.89 1.63 -13.21
CA LEU A 212 7.96 0.20 -13.47
C LEU A 212 8.94 -0.12 -14.61
N ARG A 213 8.98 0.71 -15.67
CA ARG A 213 9.95 0.56 -16.77
C ARG A 213 11.38 0.63 -16.25
N ARG A 214 11.69 1.65 -15.44
CA ARG A 214 13.03 1.79 -14.82
C ARG A 214 13.36 0.62 -13.91
N ARG A 215 12.38 0.04 -13.21
CA ARG A 215 12.64 -1.12 -12.34
C ARG A 215 12.86 -2.42 -13.12
N LEU A 216 12.17 -2.60 -14.25
CA LEU A 216 12.19 -3.86 -15.02
C LEU A 216 13.28 -3.89 -16.11
N VAL A 217 13.53 -2.76 -16.76
CA VAL A 217 14.44 -2.67 -17.92
C VAL A 217 15.87 -2.32 -17.48
N THR A 218 16.04 -1.59 -16.37
CA THR A 218 17.37 -1.23 -15.83
C THR A 218 17.98 -2.29 -14.91
N ASP A 219 17.40 -3.50 -14.86
CA ASP A 219 17.82 -4.59 -13.98
C ASP A 219 18.90 -5.51 -14.62
N GLY A 220 19.73 -4.91 -15.48
CA GLY A 220 20.77 -5.53 -16.30
C GLY A 220 22.23 -5.28 -15.84
N ASP A 221 22.48 -4.82 -14.61
CA ASP A 221 23.84 -4.79 -14.03
C ASP A 221 23.91 -5.51 -12.66
N PRO A 222 24.58 -6.67 -12.57
CA PRO A 222 24.74 -7.42 -11.32
C PRO A 222 25.48 -6.65 -10.21
N ALA A 223 26.23 -5.59 -10.53
CA ALA A 223 26.90 -4.76 -9.51
C ALA A 223 25.89 -3.95 -8.68
N GLN A 224 24.77 -3.52 -9.27
CA GLN A 224 23.78 -2.68 -8.59
C GLN A 224 22.78 -3.48 -7.75
N LYS A 225 22.54 -4.76 -8.10
CA LYS A 225 21.80 -5.73 -7.28
C LYS A 225 22.49 -6.01 -5.94
N ALA A 226 23.82 -6.05 -5.92
CA ALA A 226 24.60 -6.23 -4.69
C ALA A 226 24.55 -4.98 -3.79
N ALA A 227 24.58 -3.78 -4.38
CA ALA A 227 24.47 -2.52 -3.64
C ALA A 227 23.06 -2.30 -3.05
N ALA A 228 22.00 -2.57 -3.80
CA ALA A 228 20.61 -2.45 -3.31
C ALA A 228 20.32 -3.42 -2.14
N GLY A 229 20.82 -4.66 -2.22
CA GLY A 229 20.71 -5.63 -1.13
C GLY A 229 21.48 -5.24 0.15
N ALA A 230 22.47 -4.34 0.05
CA ALA A 230 23.20 -3.79 1.19
C ALA A 230 22.52 -2.55 1.79
N VAL A 231 21.74 -1.81 1.00
CA VAL A 231 21.01 -0.60 1.43
C VAL A 231 19.67 -0.95 2.10
N ASP A 232 18.99 -2.02 1.66
CA ASP A 232 17.71 -2.46 2.21
C ASP A 232 17.73 -2.73 3.74
N PRO A 233 18.74 -3.41 4.31
CA PRO A 233 18.86 -3.56 5.76
C PRO A 233 19.04 -2.21 6.48
N LEU A 234 19.82 -1.28 5.90
CA LEU A 234 20.07 0.03 6.49
C LEU A 234 18.81 0.90 6.50
N LEU A 235 17.98 0.84 5.45
CA LEU A 235 16.68 1.52 5.42
C LEU A 235 15.70 0.94 6.45
N HIS A 236 15.72 -0.38 6.66
CA HIS A 236 14.92 -1.01 7.71
C HIS A 236 15.36 -0.60 9.12
N GLU A 237 16.68 -0.48 9.35
CA GLU A 237 17.24 0.05 10.60
C GLU A 237 16.78 1.50 10.85
N LEU A 238 16.82 2.35 9.82
CA LEU A 238 16.37 3.74 9.90
C LEU A 238 14.88 3.85 10.23
N GLY A 239 14.02 3.03 9.61
CA GLY A 239 12.59 2.99 9.92
C GLY A 239 12.30 2.56 11.37
N ARG A 240 13.14 1.68 11.94
CA ARG A 240 13.02 1.32 13.36
C ARG A 240 13.47 2.45 14.29
N ILE A 241 14.52 3.20 13.91
CA ILE A 241 14.96 4.38 14.66
C ILE A 241 13.86 5.44 14.65
N GLU A 242 13.25 5.71 13.49
CA GLU A 242 12.13 6.64 13.34
C GLU A 242 10.94 6.25 14.24
N SER A 243 10.58 4.97 14.26
CA SER A 243 9.51 4.44 15.12
C SER A 243 9.85 4.56 16.62
N GLY A 244 11.13 4.42 16.98
CA GLY A 244 11.59 4.61 18.36
C GLY A 244 11.56 6.07 18.79
N LEU A 245 11.91 6.99 17.89
CA LEU A 245 11.89 8.43 18.15
C LEU A 245 10.48 8.99 18.34
N THR A 246 9.50 8.47 17.61
CA THR A 246 8.08 8.85 17.77
C THR A 246 7.44 8.30 19.04
N ALA A 247 8.02 7.25 19.64
CA ALA A 247 7.55 6.65 20.89
C ALA A 247 8.18 7.25 22.16
N LEU A 248 9.24 8.07 22.02
CA LEU A 248 9.97 8.67 23.14
C LEU A 248 9.51 10.10 23.39
N ASP A 249 9.16 10.41 24.63
CA ASP A 249 8.95 11.78 25.08
C ASP A 249 10.32 12.42 25.40
N LEU A 250 10.91 13.09 24.40
CA LEU A 250 12.25 13.68 24.48
C LEU A 250 12.18 15.14 24.95
N ASP A 251 13.04 15.51 25.89
CA ASP A 251 13.26 16.90 26.26
C ASP A 251 14.05 17.67 25.16
N ASP A 252 14.06 19.00 25.25
CA ASP A 252 14.67 19.86 24.22
C ASP A 252 16.18 19.65 24.09
N GLU A 253 16.86 19.27 25.19
CA GLU A 253 18.30 19.02 25.20
C GLU A 253 18.64 17.68 24.53
N ALA A 254 17.82 16.64 24.71
CA ALA A 254 17.92 15.37 24.02
C ALA A 254 17.59 15.52 22.53
N ARG A 255 16.56 16.31 22.19
CA ARG A 255 16.20 16.62 20.80
C ARG A 255 17.35 17.33 20.06
N GLY A 256 17.99 18.32 20.70
CA GLY A 256 19.14 19.03 20.12
C GLY A 256 20.41 18.17 19.98
N ARG A 257 20.62 17.17 20.84
CA ARG A 257 21.71 16.19 20.69
C ARG A 257 21.44 15.22 19.54
N LEU A 258 20.21 14.75 19.41
CA LEU A 258 19.79 13.86 18.33
C LEU A 258 19.89 14.53 16.95
N ALA A 259 19.39 15.76 16.82
CA ALA A 259 19.43 16.51 15.58
C ALA A 259 20.88 16.65 15.05
N ARG A 260 21.82 17.05 15.90
CA ARG A 260 23.25 17.15 15.53
C ARG A 260 23.84 15.83 15.05
N ARG A 261 23.44 14.70 15.66
CA ARG A 261 23.93 13.38 15.26
C ARG A 261 23.34 12.95 13.91
N LEU A 262 22.06 13.22 13.66
CA LEU A 262 21.41 12.94 12.37
C LEU A 262 22.00 13.80 11.26
N THR A 263 22.25 15.09 11.50
CA THR A 263 22.93 15.97 10.53
C THR A 263 24.34 15.45 10.22
N SER A 264 25.11 15.02 11.22
CA SER A 264 26.44 14.44 11.01
C SER A 264 26.40 13.14 10.18
N LEU A 265 25.39 12.29 10.39
CA LEU A 265 25.19 11.09 9.58
C LEU A 265 24.79 11.44 8.13
N LEU A 266 23.92 12.43 7.95
CA LEU A 266 23.51 12.92 6.64
C LEU A 266 24.71 13.49 5.86
N SER A 267 25.56 14.28 6.52
CA SER A 267 26.81 14.78 5.92
C SER A 267 27.78 13.65 5.55
N ALA A 268 27.89 12.60 6.36
CA ALA A 268 28.76 11.46 6.07
C ALA A 268 28.26 10.64 4.86
N VAL A 269 26.95 10.49 4.70
CA VAL A 269 26.33 9.83 3.55
C VAL A 269 26.49 10.67 2.28
N ASN A 270 26.33 11.99 2.38
CA ASN A 270 26.48 12.91 1.24
C ASN A 270 27.95 13.14 0.84
N GLY A 271 28.89 13.04 1.79
CA GLY A 271 30.32 13.25 1.57
C GLY A 271 31.05 12.12 0.85
N GLY A 272 30.40 10.97 0.62
CA GLY A 272 30.98 9.80 -0.05
C GLY A 272 31.26 9.98 -1.56
N ASN A 273 30.91 11.12 -2.15
CA ASN A 273 31.08 11.41 -3.59
C ASN A 273 31.91 12.66 -3.89
N ALA A 274 32.57 13.26 -2.90
CA ALA A 274 33.25 14.56 -3.06
C ALA A 274 34.78 14.47 -3.03
N GLU A 275 35.39 13.64 -3.87
CA GLU A 275 36.79 13.82 -4.26
C GLU A 275 36.98 13.36 -5.71
N THR A 276 36.83 14.29 -6.68
CA THR A 276 37.81 14.59 -7.76
C THR A 276 37.23 15.72 -8.61
N GLU A 277 37.56 16.97 -8.30
CA GLU A 277 37.79 18.01 -9.30
C GLU A 277 38.46 19.22 -8.63
N THR A 278 39.78 19.11 -8.47
CA THR A 278 40.66 20.27 -8.45
C THR A 278 40.65 20.90 -9.84
N GLY A 279 39.94 22.01 -10.01
CA GLY A 279 39.93 22.82 -11.22
C GLY A 279 39.36 24.21 -10.92
N ALA A 280 40.08 25.25 -11.31
CA ALA A 280 39.93 26.60 -10.79
C ALA A 280 38.73 27.40 -11.33
N SER A 281 38.22 28.30 -10.48
CA SER A 281 37.71 29.66 -10.79
C SER A 281 36.61 29.84 -11.85
N THR A 282 35.42 30.25 -11.43
CA THR A 282 34.85 31.63 -11.58
C THR A 282 33.37 31.60 -11.20
N GLY A 283 32.93 32.57 -10.38
CA GLY A 283 31.62 32.54 -9.75
C GLY A 283 30.47 33.11 -10.56
N THR A 284 29.26 32.92 -10.05
CA THR A 284 28.15 33.89 -10.09
C THR A 284 27.09 33.47 -9.07
N ALA A 285 26.82 34.39 -8.14
CA ALA A 285 25.59 34.63 -7.38
C ALA A 285 24.61 33.45 -7.19
N PHE A 286 24.56 32.87 -5.98
CA PHE A 286 23.33 32.42 -5.29
C PHE A 286 23.68 31.77 -3.92
N ASP A 287 24.60 32.38 -3.14
CA ASP A 287 25.07 31.80 -1.87
C ASP A 287 24.96 32.78 -0.69
N GLY A 288 23.80 33.43 -0.54
CA GLY A 288 23.60 34.46 0.48
C GLY A 288 22.18 34.58 1.05
N VAL A 289 21.30 33.60 0.80
CA VAL A 289 19.90 33.69 1.26
C VAL A 289 19.68 32.93 2.58
N GLU A 290 20.63 32.11 3.04
CA GLU A 290 20.48 31.34 4.28
C GLU A 290 20.94 32.07 5.56
N SER A 291 21.44 33.31 5.46
CA SER A 291 21.82 34.13 6.62
C SER A 291 21.34 35.58 6.56
N ALA A 292 20.41 35.91 5.66
CA ALA A 292 19.87 37.26 5.56
C ALA A 292 18.92 37.55 6.71
N THR A 293 19.05 38.73 7.32
CA THR A 293 18.15 39.20 8.38
C THR A 293 16.85 39.74 7.78
N ASP A 294 15.75 39.73 8.55
CA ASP A 294 14.41 40.11 8.04
C ASP A 294 14.42 41.50 7.36
N ASP A 295 15.21 42.44 7.86
CA ASP A 295 15.34 43.80 7.29
C ASP A 295 15.98 43.81 5.88
N GLU A 296 16.88 42.86 5.57
CA GLU A 296 17.56 42.76 4.27
C GLU A 296 16.68 42.09 3.20
N ILE A 297 15.70 41.27 3.61
CA ILE A 297 14.72 40.66 2.71
C ILE A 297 13.72 41.71 2.23
N PHE A 298 13.28 42.62 3.10
CA PHE A 298 12.37 43.70 2.71
C PHE A 298 13.03 44.71 1.75
N GLU A 299 14.34 44.96 1.89
CA GLU A 299 15.09 45.85 0.98
C GLU A 299 15.38 45.23 -0.41
N LEU A 300 15.22 43.90 -0.54
CA LEU A 300 15.29 43.20 -1.83
C LEU A 300 13.96 43.28 -2.60
N ILE A 301 12.83 43.27 -1.88
CA ILE A 301 11.48 43.31 -2.46
C ILE A 301 11.12 44.73 -2.94
N ASP A 302 11.54 45.78 -2.22
CA ASP A 302 11.28 47.17 -2.64
C ASP A 302 12.10 47.62 -3.86
N ARG A 303 13.06 46.81 -4.32
CA ARG A 303 13.89 47.10 -5.50
C ARG A 303 13.35 46.49 -6.80
N GLU A 304 12.33 45.64 -6.72
CA GLU A 304 11.70 44.99 -7.89
C GLU A 304 10.22 45.38 -8.10
N LEU A 305 9.75 46.48 -7.50
CA LEU A 305 8.45 47.10 -7.79
C LEU A 305 8.59 48.50 -8.41
#